data_AF-A0A2R6NQF7-F1
#
_entry.id   AF-A0A2R6NQF7-F1
#
_cell.length_a   1.000
_cell.length_b   1.000
_cell.length_c   1.000
_cell.angle_alpha   90.00
_cell.angle_beta   90.00
_cell.angle_gamma   90.00
#
_symmetry.space_group_name_H-M   'P 1'
#
loop_
_entity.id
_entity.type
_entity.pdbx_description
1 polymer ?
#
loop_
_entity_poly.entity_id
_entity_poly.type
_entity_poly.pdbx_seq_one_letter_code
_entity_poly.pdbx_strand_id
1 'polypeptide(L)'
;MLAGLEDYTTDERGDVGSWIRIVCVKGLASFAEILITDAAAMPHFAEYLPASRYHDAVAGILKQGVERLDNVRQQAGEQLLRLLVLPSPAVPQSEAWLIEGDHLMKELFLRRVLAVDLLTQAKRNLASNNVVIPVLQTFNVLLEGDAFEDLGDDPGGLKSTRISKGELHSIHEDLPPGFRE
;
A
#
# COMPACT_ATOMS: atom_id res chain seq x y z
N MET A 1 6.02 5.06 23.08
CA MET A 1 5.70 4.36 21.82
C MET A 1 6.90 4.27 20.88
N LEU A 2 7.59 5.37 20.53
CA LEU A 2 8.78 5.31 19.67
C LEU A 2 9.83 4.29 20.13
N ALA A 3 10.18 4.27 21.41
CA ALA A 3 11.12 3.28 21.96
C ALA A 3 10.65 1.82 21.79
N GLY A 4 9.34 1.59 21.73
CA GLY A 4 8.78 0.25 21.52
C GLY A 4 8.90 -0.24 20.08
N LEU A 5 9.22 0.62 19.11
CA LEU A 5 9.59 0.20 17.75
C LEU A 5 10.96 -0.48 17.70
N GLU A 6 11.75 -0.40 18.77
CA GLU A 6 13.08 -1.02 18.88
C GLU A 6 13.07 -2.27 19.77
N ASP A 7 11.89 -2.80 20.10
CA ASP A 7 11.77 -4.05 20.85
C ASP A 7 11.98 -5.27 19.93
N TYR A 8 13.21 -5.75 19.85
CA TYR A 8 13.59 -6.99 19.15
C TYR A 8 13.84 -8.15 20.13
N THR A 9 13.11 -8.18 21.25
CA THR A 9 13.24 -9.25 22.23
C THR A 9 12.81 -10.59 21.61
N THR A 10 13.64 -11.61 21.82
CA THR A 10 13.40 -12.98 21.33
C THR A 10 13.29 -13.97 22.49
N ASP A 11 12.45 -14.98 22.35
CA ASP A 11 12.42 -16.17 23.22
C ASP A 11 12.63 -17.46 22.41
N GLU A 12 12.41 -18.62 23.04
CA GLU A 12 12.55 -19.94 22.41
C GLU A 12 11.62 -20.16 21.20
N ARG A 13 10.57 -19.34 21.04
CA ARG A 13 9.59 -19.40 19.95
C ARG A 13 9.91 -18.41 18.82
N GLY A 14 10.86 -17.49 19.03
CA GLY A 14 11.26 -16.48 18.07
C GLY A 14 11.08 -15.05 18.57
N ASP A 15 10.79 -14.12 17.65
CA ASP A 15 10.67 -12.69 17.94
C ASP A 15 9.32 -12.35 18.60
N VAL A 16 9.34 -12.26 19.93
CA VAL A 16 8.18 -11.86 20.75
C VAL A 16 8.03 -10.34 20.86
N GLY A 17 9.12 -9.59 20.66
CA GLY A 17 9.12 -8.13 20.61
C GLY A 17 8.29 -7.56 19.45
N SER A 18 8.10 -8.35 18.38
CA SER A 18 7.27 -8.02 17.23
C SER A 18 5.85 -7.55 17.60
N TRP A 19 5.25 -8.11 18.66
CA TRP A 19 3.94 -7.67 19.16
C TRP A 19 3.96 -6.24 19.69
N ILE A 20 5.00 -5.87 20.43
CA ILE A 20 5.20 -4.51 20.94
C ILE A 20 5.43 -3.55 19.78
N ARG A 21 6.25 -3.94 18.79
CA ARG A 21 6.48 -3.12 17.59
C ARG A 21 5.18 -2.88 16.83
N ILE A 22 4.37 -3.91 16.57
CA ILE A 22 3.06 -3.80 15.90
C ILE A 22 2.11 -2.87 16.67
N VAL A 23 2.00 -3.04 17.99
CA VAL A 23 1.14 -2.17 18.82
C VAL A 23 1.63 -0.72 18.78
N CYS A 24 2.95 -0.50 18.78
CA CYS A 24 3.52 0.84 18.67
C CYS A 24 3.27 1.46 17.29
N VAL A 25 3.42 0.69 16.20
CA VAL A 25 3.08 1.14 14.83
C VAL A 25 1.63 1.62 14.77
N LYS A 26 0.68 0.80 15.24
CA LYS A 26 -0.76 1.15 15.28
C LYS A 26 -1.04 2.37 16.14
N GLY A 27 -0.45 2.39 17.34
CA GLY A 27 -0.64 3.47 18.30
C GLY A 27 -0.15 4.80 17.74
N LEU A 28 1.08 4.85 17.21
CA LEU A 28 1.67 6.06 16.63
C LEU A 28 0.82 6.60 15.47
N ALA A 29 0.39 5.74 14.56
CA ALA A 29 -0.45 6.15 13.44
C ALA A 29 -1.81 6.68 13.91
N SER A 30 -2.45 6.00 14.86
CA SER A 30 -3.73 6.44 15.42
C SER A 30 -3.62 7.77 16.18
N PHE A 31 -2.54 7.98 16.95
CA PHE A 31 -2.28 9.26 17.61
C PHE A 31 -2.09 10.38 16.60
N ALA A 32 -1.29 10.16 15.56
CA ALA A 32 -1.07 11.17 14.52
C ALA A 32 -2.39 11.54 13.81
N GLU A 33 -3.21 10.55 13.45
CA GLU A 33 -4.51 10.78 12.80
C GLU A 33 -5.46 11.62 13.67
N ILE A 34 -5.63 11.24 14.93
CA ILE A 34 -6.53 11.95 15.85
C ILE A 34 -6.08 13.41 15.96
N LEU A 35 -4.79 13.64 16.23
CA LEU A 35 -4.27 14.99 16.42
C LEU A 35 -4.35 15.81 15.13
N ILE A 36 -4.00 15.25 13.97
CA ILE A 36 -4.05 15.96 12.68
C ILE A 36 -5.49 16.32 12.32
N THR A 37 -6.44 15.42 12.54
CA THR A 37 -7.86 15.64 12.22
C THR A 37 -8.47 16.75 13.10
N ASP A 38 -8.10 16.78 14.38
CA ASP A 38 -8.61 17.76 15.34
C ASP A 38 -7.77 19.05 15.42
N ALA A 39 -6.75 19.20 14.56
CA ALA A 39 -5.76 20.27 14.65
C ALA A 39 -6.36 21.68 14.68
N ALA A 40 -7.45 21.92 13.94
CA ALA A 40 -8.14 23.22 13.92
C ALA A 40 -8.72 23.63 15.29
N ALA A 41 -9.10 22.65 16.11
CA ALA A 41 -9.69 22.87 17.43
C ALA A 41 -8.65 22.96 18.55
N MET A 42 -7.36 22.79 18.23
CA MET A 42 -6.29 22.69 19.22
C MET A 42 -5.40 23.94 19.21
N PRO A 43 -5.50 24.80 20.26
CA PRO A 43 -4.45 25.76 20.55
C PRO A 43 -3.12 25.03 20.76
N HIS A 44 -2.03 25.59 20.25
CA HIS A 44 -0.68 25.03 20.44
C HIS A 44 -0.49 23.59 19.93
N PHE A 45 -1.15 23.21 18.83
CA PHE A 45 -1.03 21.88 18.20
C PHE A 45 0.41 21.33 18.12
N ALA A 46 1.37 22.19 17.76
CA ALA A 46 2.78 21.82 17.63
C ALA A 46 3.45 21.36 18.95
N GLU A 47 2.90 21.68 20.11
CA GLU A 47 3.38 21.19 21.41
C GLU A 47 2.92 19.75 21.66
N TYR A 48 1.72 19.38 21.18
CA TYR A 48 1.16 18.04 21.29
C TYR A 48 1.72 17.08 20.23
N LEU A 49 1.88 17.56 19.00
CA LEU A 49 2.51 16.83 17.90
C LEU A 49 3.65 17.65 17.30
N PRO A 50 4.83 17.70 17.93
CA PRO A 50 6.00 18.33 17.33
C PRO A 50 6.33 17.67 15.98
N ALA A 51 6.56 18.47 14.94
CA ALA A 51 6.85 17.97 13.59
C ALA A 51 8.01 16.95 13.58
N SER A 52 9.08 17.20 14.34
CA SER A 52 10.21 16.26 14.47
C SER A 52 9.77 14.89 15.02
N ARG A 53 8.89 14.87 16.01
CA ARG A 53 8.36 13.63 16.60
C ARG A 53 7.42 12.89 15.66
N TYR A 54 6.65 13.63 14.86
CA TYR A 54 5.84 13.05 13.79
C TYR A 54 6.73 12.36 12.75
N HIS A 55 7.80 13.03 12.30
CA HIS A 55 8.76 12.45 11.35
C HIS A 55 9.50 11.25 11.93
N ASP A 56 9.92 11.30 13.20
CA ASP A 56 10.49 10.14 13.90
C ASP A 56 9.53 8.94 13.88
N ALA A 57 8.23 9.19 14.07
CA ALA A 57 7.20 8.14 14.05
C ALA A 57 7.00 7.57 12.64
N VAL A 58 6.90 8.42 11.62
CA VAL A 58 6.76 7.98 10.21
C VAL A 58 7.99 7.19 9.77
N ALA A 59 9.20 7.68 10.05
CA ALA A 59 10.44 6.99 9.75
C ALA A 59 10.53 5.64 10.48
N GLY A 60 10.13 5.60 11.76
CA GLY A 60 10.05 4.37 12.54
C GLY A 60 9.07 3.35 11.95
N ILE A 61 7.89 3.79 11.50
CA ILE A 61 6.90 2.93 10.83
C ILE A 61 7.45 2.42 9.48
N LEU A 62 8.05 3.29 8.68
CA LEU A 62 8.71 2.91 7.41
C LEU A 62 9.79 1.85 7.63
N LYS A 63 10.61 2.00 8.68
CA LYS A 63 11.61 1.00 9.06
C LYS A 63 10.97 -0.35 9.39
N GLN A 64 9.83 -0.36 10.07
CA GLN A 64 9.08 -1.61 10.31
C GLN A 64 8.56 -2.25 9.00
N GLY A 65 8.30 -1.44 7.97
CA GLY A 65 7.90 -1.92 6.63
C GLY A 65 8.98 -2.70 5.88
N VAL A 66 10.25 -2.62 6.29
CA VAL A 66 11.38 -3.37 5.70
C VAL A 66 11.88 -4.52 6.57
N GLU A 67 11.14 -4.85 7.64
CA GLU A 67 11.49 -5.94 8.55
C GLU A 67 11.29 -7.34 7.95
N ARG A 68 11.87 -8.36 8.57
CA ARG A 68 11.81 -9.74 8.05
C ARG A 68 10.46 -10.42 8.24
N LEU A 69 9.68 -10.00 9.23
CA LEU A 69 8.41 -10.65 9.58
C LEU A 69 7.26 -10.06 8.78
N ASP A 70 6.53 -10.93 8.06
CA ASP A 70 5.45 -10.54 7.15
C ASP A 70 4.34 -9.76 7.87
N ASN A 71 3.95 -10.20 9.06
CA ASN A 71 2.94 -9.52 9.88
C ASN A 71 3.39 -8.11 10.32
N VAL A 72 4.67 -7.91 10.62
CA VAL A 72 5.20 -6.58 10.97
C VAL A 72 5.18 -5.67 9.73
N ARG A 73 5.65 -6.19 8.58
CA ARG A 73 5.63 -5.43 7.31
C ARG A 73 4.22 -5.03 6.90
N GLN A 74 3.28 -5.97 6.93
CA GLN A 74 1.88 -5.72 6.57
C GLN A 74 1.29 -4.61 7.43
N GLN A 75 1.45 -4.71 8.75
CA GLN A 75 0.90 -3.73 9.68
C GLN A 75 1.56 -2.35 9.53
N ALA A 76 2.87 -2.29 9.25
CA ALA A 76 3.55 -1.05 8.94
C ALA A 76 3.05 -0.41 7.63
N GLY A 77 2.88 -1.21 6.57
CA GLY A 77 2.35 -0.74 5.29
C GLY A 77 0.94 -0.18 5.41
N GLU A 78 0.04 -0.91 6.08
CA GLU A 78 -1.34 -0.48 6.33
C GLU A 78 -1.39 0.88 7.05
N GLN A 79 -0.60 1.05 8.11
CA GLN A 79 -0.56 2.30 8.85
C GLN A 79 0.12 3.43 8.07
N LEU A 80 1.12 3.14 7.24
CA LEU A 80 1.74 4.13 6.38
C LEU A 80 0.75 4.67 5.33
N LEU A 81 0.00 3.79 4.67
CA LEU A 81 -1.03 4.17 3.71
C LEU A 81 -2.08 5.09 4.36
N ARG A 82 -2.52 4.72 5.56
CA ARG A 82 -3.44 5.52 6.37
C ARG A 82 -2.89 6.92 6.66
N LEU A 83 -1.61 7.03 7.02
CA LEU A 83 -0.95 8.32 7.25
C LEU A 83 -0.76 9.14 5.95
N LEU A 84 -0.48 8.49 4.82
CA LEU A 84 -0.28 9.16 3.53
C LEU A 84 -1.55 9.86 3.01
N VAL A 85 -2.73 9.33 3.34
CA VAL A 85 -4.01 9.92 2.91
C VAL A 85 -4.54 11.00 3.85
N LEU A 86 -3.91 11.22 5.01
CA LEU A 86 -4.35 12.26 5.94
C LEU A 86 -4.23 13.66 5.29
N PRO A 87 -5.20 14.56 5.58
CA PRO A 87 -5.05 15.96 5.20
C PRO A 87 -3.89 16.59 5.99
N SER A 88 -3.30 17.65 5.44
CA SER A 88 -2.39 18.47 6.23
C SER A 88 -3.12 19.07 7.44
N PRO A 89 -2.47 19.16 8.62
CA PRO A 89 -3.12 19.71 9.80
C PRO A 89 -3.54 21.15 9.53
N ALA A 90 -4.73 21.54 9.99
CA ALA A 90 -5.31 22.86 9.76
C ALA A 90 -4.70 23.94 10.68
N VAL A 91 -3.38 24.12 10.59
CA VAL A 91 -2.57 25.04 11.39
C VAL A 91 -1.63 25.86 10.49
N PRO A 92 -1.13 27.00 10.95
CA PRO A 92 -0.02 27.69 10.28
C PRO A 92 1.21 26.77 10.12
N GLN A 93 1.93 26.93 9.01
CA GLN A 93 3.10 26.11 8.67
C GLN A 93 2.84 24.59 8.65
N SER A 94 1.67 24.17 8.14
CA SER A 94 1.27 22.76 8.08
C SER A 94 2.20 21.90 7.23
N GLU A 95 3.00 22.51 6.35
CA GLU A 95 4.04 21.84 5.56
C GLU A 95 5.07 21.10 6.43
N ALA A 96 5.26 21.50 7.69
CA ALA A 96 6.18 20.83 8.60
C ALA A 96 5.77 19.38 8.93
N TRP A 97 4.51 19.00 8.71
CA TRP A 97 3.98 17.64 8.90
C TRP A 97 3.76 16.88 7.59
N LEU A 98 4.22 17.39 6.45
CA LEU A 98 4.19 16.64 5.20
C LEU A 98 5.26 15.55 5.21
N ILE A 99 4.87 14.30 4.97
CA ILE A 99 5.80 13.17 4.84
C ILE A 99 6.80 13.46 3.71
N GLU A 100 8.09 13.26 3.96
CA GLU A 100 9.11 13.44 2.93
C GLU A 100 8.89 12.42 1.79
N GLY A 101 8.79 12.92 0.57
CA GLY A 101 8.49 12.08 -0.61
C GLY A 101 7.02 11.68 -0.73
N ASP A 102 6.08 12.32 -0.02
CA ASP A 102 4.65 11.99 -0.05
C ASP A 102 4.09 11.90 -1.48
N HIS A 103 4.46 12.80 -2.38
CA HIS A 103 4.00 12.78 -3.77
C HIS A 103 4.37 11.45 -4.46
N LEU A 104 5.64 11.04 -4.37
CA LEU A 104 6.11 9.80 -4.96
C LEU A 104 5.45 8.59 -4.29
N MET A 105 5.33 8.60 -2.96
CA MET A 105 4.65 7.52 -2.24
C MET A 105 3.18 7.40 -2.63
N LYS A 106 2.46 8.51 -2.76
CA LYS A 106 1.06 8.53 -3.21
C LYS A 106 0.95 8.06 -4.67
N GLU A 107 1.91 8.42 -5.52
CA GLU A 107 1.95 7.94 -6.89
C GLU A 107 2.20 6.43 -6.97
N LEU A 108 3.13 5.90 -6.18
CA LEU A 108 3.46 4.48 -6.20
C LEU A 108 2.37 3.61 -5.54
N PHE A 109 1.83 4.06 -4.41
CA PHE A 109 0.98 3.22 -3.56
C PHE A 109 -0.52 3.54 -3.65
N LEU A 110 -0.92 4.76 -4.02
CA LEU A 110 -2.33 5.15 -4.05
C LEU A 110 -2.88 5.35 -5.46
N ARG A 111 -2.02 5.52 -6.47
CA ARG A 111 -2.50 5.61 -7.86
C ARG A 111 -2.57 4.22 -8.48
N ARG A 112 -3.76 3.89 -8.99
CA ARG A 112 -4.03 2.80 -9.96
C ARG A 112 -3.09 2.80 -11.19
N VAL A 113 -2.41 3.93 -11.41
CA VAL A 113 -1.43 4.16 -12.47
C VAL A 113 -0.32 3.12 -12.43
N LEU A 114 0.10 2.60 -11.27
CA LEU A 114 1.17 1.61 -11.24
C LEU A 114 0.77 0.28 -11.92
N ALA A 115 -0.45 -0.23 -11.65
CA ALA A 115 -0.97 -1.40 -12.36
C ALA A 115 -1.18 -1.12 -13.86
N VAL A 116 -1.73 0.05 -14.21
CA VAL A 116 -1.98 0.43 -15.60
C VAL A 116 -0.67 0.64 -16.37
N ASP A 117 0.36 1.21 -15.74
CA ASP A 117 1.68 1.46 -16.32
C ASP A 117 2.47 0.18 -16.45
N LEU A 118 2.42 -0.70 -15.45
CA LEU A 118 2.97 -2.05 -15.55
C LEU A 118 2.29 -2.83 -16.69
N LEU A 119 0.96 -2.80 -16.78
CA LEU A 119 0.23 -3.42 -17.90
C LEU A 119 0.56 -2.76 -19.24
N THR A 120 0.72 -1.44 -19.30
CA THR A 120 1.08 -0.71 -20.51
C THR A 120 2.50 -1.06 -20.94
N GLN A 121 3.42 -1.17 -20.00
CA GLN A 121 4.82 -1.56 -20.23
C GLN A 121 4.92 -3.01 -20.70
N ALA A 122 4.17 -3.94 -20.10
CA ALA A 122 4.08 -5.32 -20.58
C ALA A 122 3.46 -5.40 -21.99
N LYS A 123 2.35 -4.70 -22.24
CA LYS A 123 1.68 -4.66 -23.56
C LYS A 123 2.60 -4.13 -24.67
N ARG A 124 3.43 -3.13 -24.37
CA ARG A 124 4.42 -2.59 -25.32
C ARG A 124 5.58 -3.55 -25.61
N ASN A 125 5.82 -4.53 -24.73
CA ASN A 125 6.99 -5.39 -24.78
C ASN A 125 6.63 -6.89 -24.67
N LEU A 126 5.48 -7.32 -25.20
CA LEU A 126 4.97 -8.68 -25.05
C LEU A 126 5.93 -9.79 -25.56
N ALA A 127 6.78 -9.47 -26.54
CA ALA A 127 7.78 -10.41 -27.07
C ALA A 127 9.07 -10.47 -26.22
N SER A 128 9.20 -9.62 -25.21
CA SER A 128 10.43 -9.44 -24.43
C SER A 128 10.27 -10.07 -23.05
N ASN A 129 10.71 -11.32 -22.91
CA ASN A 129 10.60 -12.06 -21.65
C ASN A 129 11.30 -11.36 -20.46
N ASN A 130 12.37 -10.61 -20.74
CA ASN A 130 13.09 -9.81 -19.74
C ASN A 130 12.32 -8.57 -19.25
N VAL A 131 11.20 -8.22 -19.88
CA VAL A 131 10.29 -7.14 -19.45
C VAL A 131 9.00 -7.72 -18.90
N VAL A 132 8.42 -8.72 -19.57
CA VAL A 132 7.14 -9.32 -19.17
C VAL A 132 7.24 -10.10 -17.87
N ILE A 133 8.30 -10.90 -17.68
CA ILE A 133 8.46 -11.72 -16.47
C ILE A 133 8.58 -10.84 -15.20
N PRO A 134 9.45 -9.80 -15.16
CA PRO A 134 9.51 -8.88 -14.01
C PRO A 134 8.21 -8.14 -13.75
N VAL A 135 7.46 -7.75 -14.80
CA VAL A 135 6.16 -7.11 -14.64
C VAL A 135 5.16 -8.07 -13.98
N LEU A 136 5.07 -9.32 -14.43
CA LEU A 136 4.20 -10.33 -13.83
C LEU A 136 4.61 -10.65 -12.39
N GLN A 137 5.91 -10.69 -12.09
CA GLN A 137 6.42 -10.84 -10.72
C GLN A 137 6.03 -9.67 -9.83
N THR A 138 6.10 -8.44 -10.36
CA THR A 138 5.66 -7.25 -9.63
C THR A 138 4.16 -7.30 -9.37
N PHE A 139 3.36 -7.74 -10.35
CA PHE A 139 1.93 -8.00 -10.14
C PHE A 139 1.67 -9.05 -9.06
N ASN A 140 2.45 -10.13 -9.02
CA ASN A 140 2.27 -11.18 -8.02
C ASN A 140 2.55 -10.68 -6.60
N VAL A 141 3.62 -9.89 -6.42
CA VAL A 141 3.93 -9.24 -5.13
C VAL A 141 2.84 -8.24 -4.73
N LEU A 142 2.31 -7.47 -5.68
CA LEU A 142 1.23 -6.51 -5.41
C LEU A 142 -0.10 -7.22 -5.07
N LEU A 143 -0.39 -8.36 -5.70
CA LEU A 143 -1.55 -9.21 -5.38
C LEU A 143 -1.42 -9.87 -4.01
N GLU A 144 -0.24 -10.38 -3.66
CA GLU A 144 0.04 -10.96 -2.33
C GLU A 144 -0.04 -9.93 -1.20
N GLY A 145 0.12 -8.64 -1.52
CA GLY A 145 0.00 -7.53 -0.58
C GLY A 145 -1.37 -6.84 -0.56
N ASP A 146 -2.42 -7.47 -1.12
CA ASP A 146 -3.79 -6.94 -1.21
C ASP A 146 -3.91 -5.56 -1.89
N ALA A 147 -2.90 -5.13 -2.66
CA ALA A 147 -2.85 -3.79 -3.25
C ALA A 147 -3.90 -3.55 -4.34
N PHE A 148 -4.64 -4.60 -4.74
CA PHE A 148 -5.66 -4.58 -5.78
C PHE A 148 -7.05 -4.99 -5.28
N GLU A 149 -7.30 -5.03 -3.98
CA GLU A 149 -8.60 -5.41 -3.42
C GLU A 149 -9.74 -4.51 -3.97
N ASP A 150 -9.48 -3.21 -4.12
CA ASP A 150 -10.41 -2.22 -4.67
C ASP A 150 -10.59 -2.24 -6.21
N LEU A 151 -9.91 -3.15 -6.93
CA LEU A 151 -10.07 -3.27 -8.39
C LEU A 151 -11.33 -4.06 -8.78
N GLY A 152 -11.79 -4.98 -7.93
CA GLY A 152 -12.97 -5.81 -8.19
C GLY A 152 -14.29 -5.02 -8.25
N ASP A 153 -14.38 -3.96 -7.45
CA ASP A 153 -15.57 -3.11 -7.34
C ASP A 153 -15.60 -1.95 -8.36
N ASP A 154 -14.63 -1.90 -9.28
CA ASP A 154 -14.57 -0.86 -10.29
C ASP A 154 -15.60 -1.08 -11.41
N PRO A 155 -16.53 -0.12 -11.65
CA PRO A 155 -17.45 -0.17 -12.78
C PRO A 155 -16.74 -0.22 -14.15
N GLY A 156 -15.46 0.15 -14.25
CA GLY A 156 -14.61 -0.04 -15.43
C GLY A 156 -14.19 -1.49 -15.67
N GLY A 157 -13.79 -2.21 -14.61
CA GLY A 157 -13.38 -3.62 -14.67
C GLY A 157 -14.53 -4.56 -15.03
N LEU A 158 -15.72 -4.30 -14.50
CA LEU A 158 -16.97 -5.04 -14.80
C LEU A 158 -17.41 -4.93 -16.27
N LYS A 159 -17.01 -3.87 -16.98
CA LYS A 159 -17.29 -3.73 -18.42
C LYS A 159 -16.39 -4.64 -19.27
N SER A 160 -15.18 -4.94 -18.80
CA SER A 160 -14.24 -5.83 -19.52
C SER A 160 -14.55 -7.31 -19.33
N THR A 161 -15.34 -7.69 -18.32
CA THR A 161 -15.69 -9.09 -18.02
C THR A 161 -17.04 -9.54 -18.60
N ARG A 162 -17.80 -8.65 -19.24
CA ARG A 162 -18.91 -9.07 -20.12
C ARG A 162 -18.38 -9.45 -21.49
N ILE A 163 -17.75 -10.62 -21.57
CA ILE A 163 -17.79 -11.37 -22.82
C ILE A 163 -19.27 -11.57 -23.13
N SER A 164 -19.71 -10.95 -24.21
CA SER A 164 -21.09 -11.04 -24.64
C SER A 164 -21.39 -12.52 -24.90
N LYS A 165 -22.49 -13.04 -24.31
CA LYS A 165 -22.88 -14.45 -24.39
C LYS A 165 -23.07 -14.97 -25.83
N GLY A 166 -22.92 -14.11 -26.85
CA GLY A 166 -22.90 -14.44 -28.28
C GLY A 166 -21.53 -14.80 -28.86
N GLU A 167 -20.40 -14.43 -28.23
CA GLU A 167 -19.06 -14.74 -28.76
C GLU A 167 -18.61 -16.19 -28.47
N LEU A 168 -19.19 -16.85 -27.46
CA LEU A 168 -18.90 -18.25 -27.14
C LEU A 168 -19.42 -19.24 -28.20
N HIS A 169 -20.40 -18.84 -29.03
CA HIS A 169 -20.90 -19.71 -30.10
C HIS A 169 -20.01 -19.70 -31.36
N SER A 170 -19.18 -18.66 -31.52
CA SER A 170 -18.27 -18.51 -32.66
C SER A 170 -16.99 -19.33 -32.53
N ILE A 171 -16.60 -19.73 -31.31
CA ILE A 171 -15.32 -20.42 -31.06
C ILE A 171 -15.42 -21.93 -31.36
N HIS A 172 -16.63 -22.48 -31.46
CA HIS A 172 -16.85 -23.89 -31.75
C HIS A 172 -16.78 -24.24 -33.25
N GLU A 173 -16.90 -23.25 -34.15
CA GLU A 173 -16.87 -23.47 -35.60
C GLU A 173 -15.45 -23.46 -36.19
N ASP A 174 -14.48 -22.79 -35.54
CA ASP A 174 -13.10 -22.62 -36.03
C ASP A 174 -12.10 -23.69 -35.52
N LEU A 175 -12.56 -24.72 -34.81
CA LEU A 175 -11.69 -25.82 -34.38
C LEU A 175 -11.42 -26.81 -35.54
N PRO A 176 -10.15 -27.15 -35.82
CA PRO A 176 -9.81 -28.14 -36.84
C PRO A 176 -10.43 -29.51 -36.53
N PRO A 177 -10.72 -30.34 -37.56
CA PRO A 177 -11.42 -31.61 -37.41
C PRO A 177 -10.56 -32.58 -36.61
N GLY A 178 -10.82 -32.66 -35.30
CA GLY A 178 -10.04 -33.42 -34.33
C GLY A 178 -10.27 -33.00 -32.88
N PHE A 179 -10.84 -31.81 -32.65
CA PHE A 179 -11.17 -31.30 -31.31
C PHE A 179 -12.67 -31.01 -31.13
N ARG A 180 -13.52 -31.76 -31.83
CA ARG A 180 -14.98 -31.78 -31.59
C ARG A 180 -15.31 -33.04 -30.80
N GLU A 181 -15.37 -32.93 -29.47
CA GLU A 181 -16.07 -33.88 -28.59
C GLU A 181 -17.24 -33.17 -27.91
#